data_AF-A0A7W0IXS3-F1
#
_entry.id   AF-A0A7W0IXS3-F1
#
_cell.length_a   1.000
_cell.length_b   1.000
_cell.length_c   1.000
_cell.angle_alpha   90.00
_cell.angle_beta   90.00
_cell.angle_gamma   90.00
#
_symmetry.space_group_name_H-M   'P 1'
#
loop_
_entity.id
_entity.type
_entity.pdbx_description
1 polymer ?
#
loop_
_entity_poly.entity_id
_entity_poly.type
_entity_poly.pdbx_seq_one_letter_code
_entity_poly.pdbx_strand_id
1 'polypeptide(L)'
;MLKKTFCHVPGIGIRTEATLWGKGIHGWEDFLELAQKTWPLPSRKLAESILVQSLEQVNQGNPDYFNHLLPSHLIWRIFPEFRAQTAYLDIETTGLDVESCQITTIALYDGTHIFHYVQGENLEAFPEDILKYRVIVTYNGKTFDVPFLERYFRIKIYQTHIDLRYVLNALGYKGGLKNCETLLGIDRGGLKGVDGLFSVLLWADYIQNGNAKALETLLAYNIMDVVNLEVLMVLAYNMNLRGTPFEGQLEMAMPSEPFLPFYPHQPTIEKIRHGGWVGASFSGKI
;
A
#
# COMPACT_ATOMS: atom_id res chain seq x y z
N MET A 1 -11.95 1.91 11.29
CA MET A 1 -12.26 0.55 11.83
C MET A 1 -11.42 0.24 13.06
N LEU A 2 -10.34 1.00 13.31
CA LEU A 2 -9.39 0.75 14.37
C LEU A 2 -10.06 0.69 15.75
N LYS A 3 -10.90 1.68 16.05
CA LYS A 3 -11.64 1.75 17.32
C LYS A 3 -12.69 0.66 17.52
N LYS A 4 -12.96 -0.13 16.47
CA LYS A 4 -13.95 -1.22 16.46
C LYS A 4 -13.32 -2.61 16.55
N THR A 5 -11.99 -2.69 16.47
CA THR A 5 -11.25 -3.95 16.56
C THR A 5 -10.57 -4.18 17.89
N PHE A 6 -10.57 -5.42 18.34
CA PHE A 6 -9.84 -5.85 19.54
C PHE A 6 -8.64 -6.74 19.21
N CYS A 7 -8.37 -7.01 17.92
CA CYS A 7 -7.35 -7.97 17.49
C CYS A 7 -5.90 -7.56 17.78
N HIS A 8 -5.67 -6.31 18.19
CA HIS A 8 -4.37 -5.83 18.66
C HIS A 8 -4.12 -6.15 20.15
N VAL A 9 -5.16 -6.58 20.88
CA VAL A 9 -5.08 -7.00 22.28
C VAL A 9 -4.61 -8.46 22.34
N PRO A 10 -3.54 -8.79 23.07
CA PRO A 10 -3.06 -10.17 23.21
C PRO A 10 -4.16 -11.12 23.69
N GLY A 11 -4.31 -12.24 22.97
CA GLY A 11 -5.32 -13.26 23.27
C GLY A 11 -6.70 -13.01 22.64
N ILE A 12 -6.90 -11.90 21.92
CA ILE A 12 -8.14 -11.63 21.18
C ILE A 12 -7.90 -11.80 19.68
N GLY A 13 -8.42 -12.89 19.11
CA GLY A 13 -8.45 -13.10 17.66
C GLY A 13 -9.82 -12.75 17.06
N ILE A 14 -9.94 -12.88 15.72
CA ILE A 14 -11.16 -12.57 14.96
C ILE A 14 -12.44 -13.25 15.49
N ARG A 15 -12.34 -14.49 16.01
CA ARG A 15 -13.48 -15.22 16.57
C ARG A 15 -13.96 -14.62 17.89
N THR A 16 -13.01 -14.28 18.76
CA THR A 16 -13.28 -13.63 20.04
C THR A 16 -13.83 -12.23 19.83
N GLU A 17 -13.29 -11.50 18.87
CA GLU A 17 -13.80 -10.19 18.43
C GLU A 17 -15.24 -10.27 17.92
N ALA A 18 -15.57 -11.23 17.04
CA ALA A 18 -16.95 -11.43 16.59
C ALA A 18 -17.91 -11.75 17.75
N THR A 19 -17.43 -12.48 18.76
CA THR A 19 -18.21 -12.77 19.98
C THR A 19 -18.44 -11.51 20.83
N LEU A 20 -17.46 -10.61 20.91
CA LEU A 20 -17.60 -9.30 21.56
C LEU A 20 -18.68 -8.48 20.87
N TRP A 21 -18.60 -8.39 19.55
CA TRP A 21 -19.60 -7.70 18.74
C TRP A 21 -21.00 -8.27 18.93
N GLY A 22 -21.16 -9.60 18.92
CA GLY A 22 -22.45 -10.26 19.18
C GLY A 22 -23.03 -10.01 20.57
N LYS A 23 -22.23 -9.50 21.52
CA LYS A 23 -22.67 -9.08 22.87
C LYS A 23 -22.96 -7.57 22.97
N GLY A 24 -22.92 -6.85 21.85
CA GLY A 24 -23.13 -5.39 21.80
C GLY A 24 -21.90 -4.56 22.17
N ILE A 25 -20.72 -5.18 22.32
CA ILE A 25 -19.46 -4.47 22.55
C ILE A 25 -18.84 -4.20 21.18
N HIS A 26 -19.18 -3.06 20.57
CA HIS A 26 -18.81 -2.73 19.20
C HIS A 26 -17.52 -1.92 19.08
N GLY A 27 -17.06 -1.29 20.15
CA GLY A 27 -15.82 -0.53 20.16
C GLY A 27 -15.11 -0.52 21.50
N TRP A 28 -13.99 0.18 21.54
CA TRP A 28 -13.14 0.29 22.72
C TRP A 28 -13.88 0.96 23.88
N GLU A 29 -14.64 2.02 23.60
CA GLU A 29 -15.46 2.72 24.58
C GLU A 29 -16.53 1.79 25.19
N ASP A 30 -17.26 1.05 24.35
CA ASP A 30 -18.25 0.06 24.81
C ASP A 30 -17.60 -1.01 25.71
N PHE A 31 -16.38 -1.43 25.38
CA PHE A 31 -15.65 -2.42 26.19
C PHE A 31 -15.32 -1.84 27.57
N LEU A 32 -14.80 -0.61 27.63
CA LEU A 32 -14.45 0.05 28.90
C LEU A 32 -15.67 0.25 29.81
N GLU A 33 -16.86 0.45 29.23
CA GLU A 33 -18.11 0.61 29.98
C GLU A 33 -18.76 -0.73 30.37
N LEU A 34 -18.83 -1.68 29.44
CA LEU A 34 -19.68 -2.88 29.58
C LEU A 34 -18.92 -4.13 30.01
N ALA A 35 -17.61 -4.24 29.74
CA ALA A 35 -16.86 -5.49 29.95
C ALA A 35 -16.73 -5.91 31.42
N GLN A 36 -16.97 -4.98 32.36
CA GLN A 36 -16.93 -5.26 33.80
C GLN A 36 -17.82 -6.43 34.22
N LYS A 37 -18.91 -6.68 33.49
CA LYS A 37 -19.93 -7.69 33.83
C LYS A 37 -19.74 -9.05 33.14
N THR A 38 -18.86 -9.14 32.13
CA THR A 38 -18.92 -10.26 31.16
C THR A 38 -17.58 -10.93 30.89
N TRP A 39 -16.47 -10.40 31.39
CA TRP A 39 -15.12 -10.86 31.07
C TRP A 39 -14.29 -11.26 32.31
N PRO A 40 -13.48 -12.34 32.25
CA PRO A 40 -12.60 -12.73 33.35
C PRO A 40 -11.67 -11.60 33.81
N LEU A 41 -11.57 -11.37 35.12
CA LEU A 41 -10.90 -10.21 35.71
C LEU A 41 -9.44 -9.99 35.23
N PRO A 42 -8.55 -11.01 35.16
CA PRO A 42 -7.16 -10.78 34.77
C PRO A 42 -7.04 -10.35 33.29
N SER A 43 -7.71 -11.06 32.38
CA SER A 43 -7.71 -10.74 30.95
C SER A 43 -8.41 -9.40 30.67
N ARG A 44 -9.45 -9.07 31.46
CA ARG A 44 -10.16 -7.79 31.36
C ARG A 44 -9.26 -6.61 31.68
N LYS A 45 -8.54 -6.64 32.81
CA LYS A 45 -7.65 -5.52 33.21
C LYS A 45 -6.55 -5.27 32.19
N LEU A 46 -5.96 -6.33 31.64
CA LEU A 46 -4.97 -6.21 30.57
C LEU A 46 -5.58 -5.55 29.33
N ALA A 47 -6.74 -6.04 28.88
CA ALA A 47 -7.46 -5.45 27.74
C ALA A 47 -7.80 -3.97 28.00
N GLU A 48 -8.34 -3.61 29.16
CA GLU A 48 -8.66 -2.23 29.54
C GLU A 48 -7.42 -1.33 29.44
N SER A 49 -6.27 -1.76 29.99
CA SER A 49 -5.03 -0.97 29.92
C SER A 49 -4.55 -0.74 28.48
N ILE A 50 -4.65 -1.76 27.62
CA ILE A 50 -4.24 -1.67 26.22
C ILE A 50 -5.20 -0.79 25.43
N LEU A 51 -6.51 -0.88 25.69
CA LEU A 51 -7.50 -0.05 25.00
C LEU A 51 -7.40 1.43 25.39
N VAL A 52 -7.14 1.72 26.68
CA VAL A 52 -6.85 3.10 27.14
C VAL A 52 -5.60 3.64 26.45
N GLN A 53 -4.52 2.85 26.40
CA GLN A 53 -3.31 3.24 25.67
C GLN A 53 -3.58 3.43 24.17
N SER A 54 -4.39 2.56 23.56
CA SER A 54 -4.74 2.64 22.14
C SER A 54 -5.50 3.93 21.81
N LEU A 55 -6.42 4.37 22.68
CA LEU A 55 -7.10 5.66 22.55
C LEU A 55 -6.11 6.82 22.58
N GLU A 56 -5.14 6.79 23.50
CA GLU A 56 -4.10 7.81 23.59
C GLU A 56 -3.24 7.87 22.32
N GLN A 57 -2.82 6.71 21.79
CA GLN A 57 -2.00 6.62 20.57
C GLN A 57 -2.74 7.13 19.33
N VAL A 58 -4.04 6.84 19.21
CA VAL A 58 -4.88 7.41 18.14
C VAL A 58 -4.97 8.93 18.28
N ASN A 59 -5.20 9.46 19.49
CA ASN A 59 -5.28 10.90 19.72
C ASN A 59 -3.96 11.63 19.45
N GLN A 60 -2.81 10.95 19.65
CA GLN A 60 -1.48 11.47 19.34
C GLN A 60 -1.10 11.31 17.86
N GLY A 61 -1.95 10.67 17.04
CA GLY A 61 -1.65 10.44 15.63
C GLY A 61 -0.53 9.43 15.39
N ASN A 62 -0.36 8.44 16.27
CA ASN A 62 0.73 7.46 16.19
C ASN A 62 0.26 6.07 15.68
N PRO A 63 0.35 5.79 14.37
CA PRO A 63 -0.01 4.48 13.83
C PRO A 63 1.02 3.38 14.17
N ASP A 64 2.26 3.74 14.48
CA ASP A 64 3.37 2.78 14.69
C ASP A 64 3.09 1.82 15.85
N TYR A 65 2.39 2.32 16.88
CA TYR A 65 1.90 1.49 17.99
C TYR A 65 1.11 0.26 17.51
N PHE A 66 0.34 0.38 16.43
CA PHE A 66 -0.48 -0.71 15.90
C PHE A 66 0.26 -1.60 14.90
N ASN A 67 1.36 -1.14 14.32
CA ASN A 67 2.11 -1.83 13.26
C ASN A 67 2.56 -3.24 13.67
N HIS A 68 2.94 -3.40 14.95
CA HIS A 68 3.39 -4.67 15.51
C HIS A 68 2.32 -5.45 16.27
N LEU A 69 1.19 -4.80 16.57
CA LEU A 69 0.09 -5.41 17.34
C LEU A 69 -0.97 -6.04 16.43
N LEU A 70 -1.17 -5.48 15.22
CA LEU A 70 -2.09 -6.05 14.24
C LEU A 70 -1.36 -6.99 13.27
N PRO A 71 -1.91 -8.18 12.99
CA PRO A 71 -1.44 -9.00 11.89
C PRO A 71 -1.48 -8.24 10.55
N SER A 72 -0.54 -8.54 9.63
CA SER A 72 -0.46 -7.83 8.33
C SER A 72 -1.73 -7.89 7.48
N HIS A 73 -2.59 -8.90 7.67
CA HIS A 73 -3.88 -8.99 6.96
C HIS A 73 -5.02 -8.21 7.65
N LEU A 74 -4.81 -7.67 8.85
CA LEU A 74 -5.76 -6.84 9.61
C LEU A 74 -5.30 -5.38 9.76
N ILE A 75 -4.07 -5.06 9.34
CA ILE A 75 -3.50 -3.71 9.47
C ILE A 75 -4.32 -2.64 8.74
N TRP A 76 -5.07 -3.02 7.69
CA TRP A 76 -6.00 -2.15 6.97
C TRP A 76 -7.00 -1.43 7.89
N ARG A 77 -7.27 -1.96 9.08
CA ARG A 77 -8.23 -1.38 10.04
C ARG A 77 -7.82 0.00 10.53
N ILE A 78 -6.54 0.34 10.49
CA ILE A 78 -6.01 1.67 10.85
C ILE A 78 -6.30 2.73 9.79
N PHE A 79 -6.57 2.31 8.54
CA PHE A 79 -6.56 3.20 7.38
C PHE A 79 -7.49 4.42 7.52
N PRO A 80 -8.77 4.30 7.94
CA PRO A 80 -9.63 5.48 8.07
C PRO A 80 -9.10 6.51 9.05
N GLU A 81 -8.56 6.06 10.17
CA GLU A 81 -8.04 6.92 11.24
C GLU A 81 -6.75 7.66 10.84
N PHE A 82 -5.96 7.10 9.90
CA PHE A 82 -4.68 7.68 9.45
C PHE A 82 -4.61 8.01 7.94
N ARG A 83 -5.75 8.03 7.24
CA ARG A 83 -5.79 8.25 5.78
C ARG A 83 -5.10 9.54 5.36
N ALA A 84 -5.32 10.64 6.10
CA ALA A 84 -4.70 11.94 5.83
C ALA A 84 -3.17 11.98 6.03
N GLN A 85 -2.59 10.94 6.64
CA GLN A 85 -1.15 10.80 6.88
C GLN A 85 -0.55 9.62 6.09
N THR A 86 -1.30 9.13 5.10
CA THR A 86 -0.95 7.98 4.27
C THR A 86 -0.37 8.43 2.94
N ALA A 87 0.70 7.76 2.49
CA ALA A 87 1.14 7.84 1.11
C ALA A 87 1.13 6.46 0.44
N TYR A 88 0.77 6.43 -0.83
CA TYR A 88 0.84 5.29 -1.73
C TYR A 88 2.19 5.34 -2.45
N LEU A 89 2.92 4.22 -2.42
CA LEU A 89 4.30 4.16 -2.87
C LEU A 89 4.52 2.92 -3.74
N ASP A 90 5.22 3.13 -4.85
CA ASP A 90 5.64 2.10 -5.79
C ASP A 90 6.96 2.51 -6.45
N ILE A 91 7.83 1.54 -6.74
CA ILE A 91 9.14 1.77 -7.37
C ILE A 91 9.30 0.97 -8.66
N GLU A 92 10.04 1.53 -9.60
CA GLU A 92 10.57 0.80 -10.75
C GLU A 92 12.08 0.64 -10.61
N THR A 93 12.59 -0.47 -11.09
CA THR A 93 14.01 -0.82 -10.99
C THR A 93 14.52 -1.36 -12.32
N THR A 94 15.85 -1.43 -12.47
CA THR A 94 16.48 -2.08 -13.63
C THR A 94 16.37 -3.62 -13.59
N GLY A 95 15.76 -4.19 -12.54
CA GLY A 95 15.65 -5.62 -12.30
C GLY A 95 15.35 -5.95 -10.83
N LEU A 96 15.24 -7.24 -10.51
CA LEU A 96 14.71 -7.68 -9.20
C LEU A 96 15.77 -7.82 -8.09
N ASP A 97 17.05 -7.84 -8.43
CA ASP A 97 18.12 -8.06 -7.47
C ASP A 97 18.56 -6.76 -6.80
N VAL A 98 18.29 -6.64 -5.50
CA VAL A 98 18.63 -5.47 -4.68
C VAL A 98 20.13 -5.17 -4.60
N GLU A 99 20.99 -6.16 -4.86
CA GLU A 99 22.45 -5.99 -4.80
C GLU A 99 23.04 -5.44 -6.10
N SER A 100 22.41 -5.73 -7.23
CA SER A 100 22.96 -5.41 -8.57
C SER A 100 22.10 -4.46 -9.40
N CYS A 101 20.82 -4.25 -9.02
CA CYS A 101 19.90 -3.39 -9.74
C CYS A 101 19.76 -2.02 -9.07
N GLN A 102 19.38 -1.03 -9.86
CA GLN A 102 19.16 0.34 -9.41
C GLN A 102 17.69 0.71 -9.49
N ILE A 103 17.27 1.67 -8.67
CA ILE A 103 15.96 2.31 -8.79
C ILE A 103 16.00 3.23 -10.02
N THR A 104 14.98 3.13 -10.87
CA THR A 104 14.82 3.96 -12.07
C THR A 104 13.85 5.10 -11.80
N THR A 105 12.66 4.77 -11.29
CA THR A 105 11.67 5.76 -10.85
C THR A 105 11.03 5.37 -9.53
N ILE A 106 10.55 6.38 -8.81
CA ILE A 106 9.68 6.22 -7.64
C ILE A 106 8.43 7.06 -7.88
N ALA A 107 7.25 6.50 -7.63
CA ALA A 107 6.01 7.25 -7.56
C ALA A 107 5.52 7.30 -6.11
N LEU A 108 5.04 8.47 -5.70
CA LEU A 108 4.48 8.71 -4.38
C LEU A 108 3.21 9.55 -4.51
N TYR A 109 2.11 9.08 -3.95
CA TYR A 109 0.82 9.76 -4.02
C TYR A 109 0.19 9.86 -2.62
N ASP A 110 -0.30 11.03 -2.22
CA ASP A 110 -0.83 11.26 -0.86
C ASP A 110 -2.37 11.29 -0.78
N GLY A 111 -3.06 10.94 -1.87
CA GLY A 111 -4.51 11.13 -2.02
C GLY A 111 -4.91 12.48 -2.63
N THR A 112 -3.94 13.40 -2.83
CA THR A 112 -4.16 14.73 -3.41
C THR A 112 -3.10 15.10 -4.46
N HIS A 113 -1.83 14.88 -4.15
CA HIS A 113 -0.67 15.24 -4.96
C HIS A 113 0.11 14.01 -5.36
N ILE A 114 0.56 14.01 -6.62
CA ILE A 114 1.43 12.98 -7.18
C ILE A 114 2.84 13.56 -7.26
N PHE A 115 3.78 12.88 -6.62
CA PHE A 115 5.20 13.12 -6.71
C PHE A 115 5.85 11.97 -7.49
N HIS A 116 6.84 12.31 -8.30
CA HIS A 116 7.62 11.33 -9.05
C HIS A 116 9.09 11.69 -8.98
N TYR A 117 9.93 10.67 -8.92
CA TYR A 117 11.36 10.81 -8.78
C TYR A 117 12.05 9.94 -9.83
N VAL A 118 13.03 10.49 -10.53
CA VAL A 118 13.72 9.84 -11.65
C VAL A 118 15.22 9.79 -11.36
N GLN A 119 15.83 8.63 -11.59
CA GLN A 119 17.27 8.44 -11.48
C GLN A 119 18.00 9.43 -12.40
N GLY A 120 18.93 10.21 -11.84
CA GLY A 120 19.77 11.18 -12.52
C GLY A 120 19.15 12.57 -12.56
N GLU A 121 17.93 12.74 -12.07
CA GLU A 121 17.21 14.01 -12.09
C GLU A 121 16.90 14.50 -10.67
N ASN A 122 16.01 13.83 -9.95
CA ASN A 122 15.52 14.26 -8.63
C ASN A 122 15.35 13.12 -7.62
N LEU A 123 15.90 11.93 -7.90
CA LEU A 123 15.75 10.74 -7.04
C LEU A 123 16.12 10.96 -5.58
N GLU A 124 17.17 11.75 -5.33
CA GLU A 124 17.71 12.06 -4.00
C GLU A 124 16.77 12.90 -3.11
N ALA A 125 15.69 13.47 -3.65
CA ALA A 125 14.69 14.19 -2.86
C ALA A 125 13.75 13.25 -2.08
N PHE A 126 13.57 12.01 -2.56
CA PHE A 126 12.60 11.07 -2.00
C PHE A 126 12.75 10.81 -0.48
N PRO A 127 13.96 10.59 0.07
CA PRO A 127 14.13 10.30 1.49
C PRO A 127 13.58 11.39 2.43
N GLU A 128 13.64 12.66 2.04
CA GLU A 128 13.07 13.75 2.84
C GLU A 128 11.55 13.80 2.71
N ASP A 129 11.01 13.57 1.51
CA ASP A 129 9.59 13.65 1.24
C ASP A 129 8.78 12.54 1.92
N ILE A 130 9.32 11.31 1.99
CA ILE A 130 8.62 10.19 2.64
C ILE A 130 8.42 10.39 4.15
N LEU A 131 9.28 11.19 4.81
CA LEU A 131 9.20 11.48 6.25
C LEU A 131 7.96 12.32 6.63
N LYS A 132 7.30 12.95 5.64
CA LYS A 132 6.06 13.72 5.85
C LYS A 132 4.87 12.83 6.20
N TYR A 133 4.95 11.54 5.91
CA TYR A 133 3.86 10.59 6.09
C TYR A 133 4.12 9.65 7.28
N ARG A 134 3.04 9.17 7.89
CA ARG A 134 3.10 8.20 9.00
C ARG A 134 2.77 6.77 8.56
N VAL A 135 2.03 6.64 7.47
CA VAL A 135 1.60 5.36 6.91
C VAL A 135 2.02 5.29 5.46
N ILE A 136 2.51 4.13 5.03
CA ILE A 136 2.69 3.81 3.62
C ILE A 136 1.77 2.65 3.21
N VAL A 137 1.17 2.79 2.03
CA VAL A 137 0.43 1.73 1.36
C VAL A 137 1.22 1.32 0.12
N THR A 138 1.51 0.04 -0.01
CA THR A 138 2.21 -0.51 -1.18
C THR A 138 1.57 -1.83 -1.62
N TYR A 139 2.00 -2.39 -2.74
CA TYR A 139 1.72 -3.78 -3.09
C TYR A 139 3.02 -4.59 -3.13
N ASN A 140 3.16 -5.59 -2.25
CA ASN A 140 4.38 -6.40 -2.10
C ASN A 140 5.62 -5.63 -1.61
N GLY A 141 5.46 -4.38 -1.17
CA GLY A 141 6.61 -3.55 -0.80
C GLY A 141 7.30 -3.95 0.49
N LYS A 142 6.69 -4.78 1.36
CA LYS A 142 7.42 -5.31 2.54
C LYS A 142 8.60 -6.17 2.14
N THR A 143 8.51 -6.83 0.99
CA THR A 143 9.52 -7.78 0.51
C THR A 143 10.33 -7.26 -0.68
N PHE A 144 9.94 -6.13 -1.27
CA PHE A 144 10.56 -5.58 -2.47
C PHE A 144 10.92 -4.10 -2.31
N ASP A 145 9.94 -3.21 -2.38
CA ASP A 145 10.12 -1.76 -2.42
C ASP A 145 10.92 -1.22 -1.23
N VAL A 146 10.49 -1.52 0.00
CA VAL A 146 11.10 -1.00 1.22
C VAL A 146 12.55 -1.49 1.36
N PRO A 147 12.87 -2.80 1.22
CA PRO A 147 14.24 -3.27 1.18
C PRO A 147 15.11 -2.56 0.12
N PHE A 148 14.59 -2.33 -1.09
CA PHE A 148 15.29 -1.62 -2.16
C PHE A 148 15.60 -0.17 -1.76
N LEU A 149 14.61 0.56 -1.27
CA LEU A 149 14.73 1.95 -0.86
C LEU A 149 15.73 2.11 0.31
N GLU A 150 15.59 1.28 1.34
CA GLU A 150 16.50 1.30 2.49
C GLU A 150 17.95 1.01 2.09
N ARG A 151 18.17 0.04 1.19
CA ARG A 151 19.49 -0.31 0.68
C ARG A 151 20.09 0.80 -0.17
N TYR A 152 19.30 1.32 -1.12
CA TYR A 152 19.73 2.30 -2.11
C TYR A 152 20.13 3.62 -1.43
N PHE A 153 19.23 4.18 -0.62
CA PHE A 153 19.45 5.44 0.07
C PHE A 153 20.21 5.32 1.40
N ARG A 154 20.42 4.09 1.89
CA ARG A 154 21.01 3.80 3.22
C ARG A 154 20.21 4.44 4.36
N ILE A 155 18.89 4.40 4.25
CA ILE A 155 17.93 4.93 5.23
C ILE A 155 17.13 3.81 5.89
N LYS A 156 16.27 4.19 6.83
CA LYS A 156 15.22 3.33 7.38
C LYS A 156 13.85 3.94 7.12
N ILE A 157 12.91 3.11 6.68
CA ILE A 157 11.52 3.48 6.47
C ILE A 157 10.74 3.07 7.73
N TYR A 158 10.37 4.07 8.53
CA TYR A 158 9.72 3.88 9.84
C TYR A 158 8.19 3.94 9.78
N GLN A 159 7.62 4.23 8.60
CA GLN A 159 6.19 4.37 8.43
C GLN A 159 5.48 3.05 8.71
N THR A 160 4.29 3.13 9.33
CA THR A 160 3.42 1.97 9.47
C THR A 160 3.02 1.47 8.09
N HIS A 161 3.12 0.16 7.87
CA HIS A 161 3.08 -0.37 6.51
C HIS A 161 1.86 -1.27 6.27
N ILE A 162 0.94 -0.73 5.46
CA ILE A 162 -0.18 -1.47 4.89
C ILE A 162 0.26 -2.04 3.54
N ASP A 163 0.68 -3.29 3.52
CA ASP A 163 0.99 -3.99 2.26
C ASP A 163 -0.25 -4.72 1.76
N LEU A 164 -0.82 -4.20 0.67
CA LEU A 164 -2.07 -4.68 0.08
C LEU A 164 -1.97 -6.12 -0.40
N ARG A 165 -0.78 -6.66 -0.67
CA ARG A 165 -0.63 -8.08 -1.03
C ARG A 165 -1.22 -8.99 0.04
N TYR A 166 -1.02 -8.67 1.32
CA TYR A 166 -1.55 -9.50 2.42
C TYR A 166 -3.03 -9.25 2.67
N VAL A 167 -3.47 -8.01 2.56
CA VAL A 167 -4.87 -7.62 2.76
C VAL A 167 -5.75 -8.24 1.68
N LEU A 168 -5.35 -8.12 0.41
CA LEU A 168 -6.08 -8.66 -0.74
C LEU A 168 -6.02 -10.21 -0.76
N ASN A 169 -4.90 -10.81 -0.39
CA ASN A 169 -4.80 -12.27 -0.29
C ASN A 169 -5.79 -12.85 0.72
N ALA A 170 -5.97 -12.19 1.87
CA ALA A 170 -6.96 -12.61 2.87
C ALA A 170 -8.41 -12.51 2.35
N LEU A 171 -8.68 -11.64 1.38
CA LEU A 171 -9.96 -11.53 0.66
C LEU A 171 -10.07 -12.51 -0.52
N GLY A 172 -9.03 -13.30 -0.80
CA GLY A 172 -9.00 -14.28 -1.89
C GLY A 172 -8.37 -13.78 -3.20
N TYR A 173 -7.94 -12.51 -3.27
CA TYR A 173 -7.26 -11.95 -4.45
C TYR A 173 -5.74 -12.22 -4.36
N LYS A 174 -5.24 -13.05 -5.27
CA LYS A 174 -3.84 -13.52 -5.28
C LYS A 174 -3.14 -13.13 -6.58
N GLY A 175 -1.80 -13.09 -6.54
CA GLY A 175 -0.96 -12.79 -7.71
C GLY A 175 -0.30 -11.42 -7.63
N GLY A 176 0.07 -10.85 -8.78
CA GLY A 176 0.59 -9.48 -8.87
C GLY A 176 -0.52 -8.42 -8.81
N LEU A 177 -0.13 -7.16 -8.63
CA LEU A 177 -1.03 -5.99 -8.54
C LEU A 177 -2.06 -5.97 -9.67
N LYS A 178 -1.60 -6.13 -10.91
CA LYS A 178 -2.45 -6.14 -12.12
C LYS A 178 -3.51 -7.21 -12.17
N ASN A 179 -3.15 -8.39 -11.66
CA ASN A 179 -4.12 -9.47 -11.59
C ASN A 179 -5.24 -9.10 -10.60
N CYS A 180 -4.89 -8.53 -9.45
CA CYS A 180 -5.87 -8.06 -8.47
C CYS A 180 -6.76 -6.95 -9.03
N GLU A 181 -6.17 -5.95 -9.70
CA GLU A 181 -6.92 -4.88 -10.37
C GLU A 181 -7.91 -5.42 -11.41
N THR A 182 -7.47 -6.34 -12.26
CA THR A 182 -8.34 -6.97 -13.28
C THR A 182 -9.49 -7.72 -12.62
N LEU A 183 -9.21 -8.52 -11.58
CA LEU A 183 -10.23 -9.25 -10.83
C LEU A 183 -11.23 -8.33 -10.10
N LEU A 184 -10.81 -7.10 -9.82
CA LEU A 184 -11.60 -6.05 -9.16
C LEU A 184 -12.24 -5.07 -10.15
N GLY A 185 -12.06 -5.29 -11.46
CA GLY A 185 -12.68 -4.48 -12.52
C GLY A 185 -12.02 -3.10 -12.73
N ILE A 186 -10.76 -2.93 -12.32
CA ILE A 186 -10.00 -1.69 -12.55
C ILE A 186 -9.34 -1.78 -13.93
N ASP A 187 -9.65 -0.82 -14.80
CA ASP A 187 -9.07 -0.70 -16.15
C ASP A 187 -7.89 0.28 -16.16
N ARG A 188 -6.78 -0.12 -16.77
CA ARG A 188 -5.58 0.71 -16.96
C ARG A 188 -5.52 1.39 -18.33
N GLY A 189 -6.56 1.22 -19.17
CA GLY A 189 -6.67 1.85 -20.48
C GLY A 189 -5.45 1.61 -21.36
N GLY A 190 -4.77 2.68 -21.76
CA GLY A 190 -3.62 2.65 -22.67
C GLY A 190 -2.37 1.91 -22.15
N LEU A 191 -2.32 1.54 -20.87
CA LEU A 191 -1.19 0.78 -20.29
C LEU A 191 -1.39 -0.73 -20.37
N LYS A 192 -2.39 -1.21 -21.12
CA LYS A 192 -2.63 -2.64 -21.28
C LYS A 192 -1.41 -3.35 -21.89
N GLY A 193 -0.87 -4.31 -21.14
CA GLY A 193 0.31 -5.08 -21.54
C GLY A 193 1.65 -4.38 -21.32
N VAL A 194 1.69 -3.24 -20.63
CA VAL A 194 2.92 -2.72 -20.01
C VAL A 194 3.07 -3.42 -18.66
N ASP A 195 4.15 -4.17 -18.45
CA ASP A 195 4.49 -4.87 -17.22
C ASP A 195 5.84 -4.47 -16.61
N GLY A 196 6.19 -5.05 -15.46
CA GLY A 196 7.45 -4.75 -14.79
C GLY A 196 8.68 -5.18 -15.61
N LEU A 197 8.52 -6.08 -16.59
CA LEU A 197 9.58 -6.35 -17.57
C LEU A 197 9.60 -5.26 -18.64
N PHE A 198 8.43 -4.81 -19.08
CA PHE A 198 8.30 -3.72 -20.04
C PHE A 198 8.81 -2.37 -19.48
N SER A 199 8.69 -2.12 -18.18
CA SER A 199 9.22 -0.92 -17.52
C SER A 199 10.75 -0.84 -17.62
N VAL A 200 11.44 -1.98 -17.50
CA VAL A 200 12.89 -2.09 -17.75
C VAL A 200 13.23 -1.74 -19.20
N LEU A 201 12.43 -2.17 -20.17
CA LEU A 201 12.64 -1.84 -21.59
C LEU A 201 12.41 -0.35 -21.89
N LEU A 202 11.39 0.25 -21.26
CA LEU A 202 11.15 1.69 -21.36
C LEU A 202 12.32 2.50 -20.80
N TRP A 203 12.84 2.10 -19.64
CA TRP A 203 14.03 2.71 -19.07
C TRP A 203 15.25 2.57 -19.98
N ALA A 204 15.48 1.38 -20.53
CA ALA A 204 16.60 1.14 -21.43
C ALA A 204 16.53 2.02 -22.69
N ASP A 205 15.34 2.15 -23.29
CA ASP A 205 15.13 3.00 -24.48
C ASP A 205 15.33 4.49 -24.15
N TYR A 206 14.90 4.94 -22.96
CA TYR A 206 15.19 6.31 -22.48
C TYR A 206 16.70 6.56 -22.38
N ILE A 207 17.43 5.70 -21.68
CA ILE A 207 18.86 5.89 -21.43
C ILE A 207 19.69 5.76 -22.71
N GLN A 208 19.39 4.78 -23.57
CA GLN A 208 20.20 4.52 -24.76
C GLN A 208 19.93 5.49 -25.90
N ASN A 209 18.66 5.90 -26.08
CA ASN A 209 18.22 6.69 -27.24
C ASN A 209 17.79 8.10 -26.88
N GLY A 210 17.83 8.50 -25.60
CA GLY A 210 17.30 9.78 -25.14
C GLY A 210 15.79 9.91 -25.36
N ASN A 211 15.06 8.79 -25.40
CA ASN A 211 13.64 8.80 -25.74
C ASN A 211 12.78 9.30 -24.57
N ALA A 212 12.52 10.61 -24.54
CA ALA A 212 11.67 11.23 -23.52
C ALA A 212 10.26 10.59 -23.44
N LYS A 213 9.69 10.11 -24.56
CA LYS A 213 8.38 9.45 -24.55
C LYS A 213 8.40 8.07 -23.89
N ALA A 214 9.56 7.41 -23.85
CA ALA A 214 9.71 6.18 -23.08
C ALA A 214 9.70 6.47 -21.58
N LEU A 215 10.40 7.51 -21.13
CA LEU A 215 10.36 7.97 -19.73
C LEU A 215 8.96 8.44 -19.32
N GLU A 216 8.30 9.28 -20.11
CA GLU A 216 6.92 9.72 -19.81
C GLU A 216 5.96 8.52 -19.70
N THR A 217 6.13 7.50 -20.54
CA THR A 217 5.31 6.27 -20.48
C THR A 217 5.63 5.44 -19.24
N LEU A 218 6.91 5.35 -18.84
CA LEU A 218 7.34 4.69 -17.60
C LEU A 218 6.76 5.39 -16.37
N LEU A 219 6.80 6.72 -16.34
CA LEU A 219 6.22 7.53 -15.28
C LEU A 219 4.69 7.38 -15.23
N ALA A 220 4.01 7.40 -16.39
CA ALA A 220 2.58 7.13 -16.45
C ALA A 220 2.24 5.75 -15.88
N TYR A 221 3.08 4.76 -16.13
CA TYR A 221 2.94 3.40 -15.61
C TYR A 221 3.10 3.33 -14.08
N ASN A 222 4.21 3.84 -13.54
CA ASN A 222 4.52 3.83 -12.10
C ASN A 222 3.53 4.70 -11.29
N ILE A 223 3.08 5.83 -11.84
CA ILE A 223 2.04 6.67 -11.22
C ILE A 223 0.68 5.97 -11.18
N MET A 224 0.32 5.22 -12.23
CA MET A 224 -0.92 4.46 -12.25
C MET A 224 -0.95 3.41 -11.13
N ASP A 225 0.20 2.80 -10.81
CA ASP A 225 0.30 1.84 -9.72
C ASP A 225 -0.10 2.51 -8.39
N VAL A 226 0.51 3.64 -8.02
CA VAL A 226 0.18 4.32 -6.75
C VAL A 226 -1.23 4.90 -6.68
N VAL A 227 -1.78 5.40 -7.78
CA VAL A 227 -3.18 5.88 -7.82
C VAL A 227 -4.14 4.72 -7.61
N ASN A 228 -3.88 3.58 -8.25
CA ASN A 228 -4.69 2.37 -8.08
C ASN A 228 -4.55 1.76 -6.69
N LEU A 229 -3.42 1.92 -5.99
CA LEU A 229 -3.30 1.47 -4.60
C LEU A 229 -4.34 2.16 -3.69
N GLU A 230 -4.69 3.43 -3.90
CA GLU A 230 -5.76 4.09 -3.14
C GLU A 230 -7.12 3.44 -3.40
N VAL A 231 -7.43 3.22 -4.68
CA VAL A 231 -8.67 2.56 -5.12
C VAL A 231 -8.77 1.16 -4.49
N LEU A 232 -7.71 0.37 -4.57
CA LEU A 232 -7.63 -0.97 -4.00
C LEU A 232 -7.73 -0.96 -2.48
N MET A 233 -7.11 0.01 -1.80
CA MET A 233 -7.18 0.15 -0.35
C MET A 233 -8.63 0.40 0.09
N VAL A 234 -9.34 1.33 -0.57
CA VAL A 234 -10.76 1.62 -0.26
C VAL A 234 -11.65 0.42 -0.57
N LEU A 235 -11.45 -0.26 -1.72
CA LEU A 235 -12.18 -1.48 -2.06
C LEU A 235 -11.94 -2.58 -1.02
N ALA A 236 -10.69 -2.85 -0.68
CA ALA A 236 -10.34 -3.87 0.30
C ALA A 236 -10.91 -3.56 1.68
N TYR A 237 -10.87 -2.29 2.10
CA TYR A 237 -11.50 -1.84 3.33
C TYR A 237 -13.01 -2.12 3.34
N ASN A 238 -13.73 -1.68 2.30
CA ASN A 238 -15.18 -1.88 2.20
C ASN A 238 -15.56 -3.37 2.11
N MET A 239 -14.78 -4.19 1.40
CA MET A 239 -14.99 -5.64 1.33
C MET A 239 -14.79 -6.32 2.68
N ASN A 240 -13.78 -5.92 3.45
CA ASN A 240 -13.55 -6.46 4.79
C ASN A 240 -14.61 -6.03 5.82
N LEU A 241 -15.38 -4.96 5.56
CA LEU A 241 -16.53 -4.61 6.40
C LEU A 241 -17.70 -5.57 6.23
N ARG A 242 -17.82 -6.22 5.06
CA ARG A 242 -18.93 -7.13 4.78
C ARG A 242 -18.92 -8.30 5.77
N GLY A 243 -20.10 -8.60 6.33
CA GLY A 243 -20.24 -9.62 7.37
C GLY A 243 -19.74 -9.20 8.76
N THR A 244 -19.36 -7.94 8.95
CA THR A 244 -19.20 -7.33 10.28
C THR A 244 -20.47 -6.53 10.65
N PRO A 245 -20.70 -6.20 11.94
CA PRO A 245 -21.82 -5.33 12.33
C PRO A 245 -21.76 -3.91 11.77
N PHE A 246 -20.67 -3.54 11.09
CA PHE A 246 -20.39 -2.19 10.62
C PHE A 246 -20.59 -2.01 9.10
N GLU A 247 -21.02 -3.07 8.41
CA GLU A 247 -21.43 -3.02 7.01
C GLU A 247 -22.53 -1.94 6.80
N GLY A 248 -22.39 -1.14 5.75
CA GLY A 248 -23.27 0.01 5.47
C GLY A 248 -23.13 1.21 6.42
N GLN A 249 -22.31 1.14 7.48
CA GLN A 249 -22.12 2.25 8.44
C GLN A 249 -20.76 2.91 8.30
N LEU A 250 -19.71 2.11 8.16
CA LEU A 250 -18.32 2.60 8.15
C LEU A 250 -17.69 2.58 6.76
N GLU A 251 -18.47 2.34 5.71
CA GLU A 251 -18.01 2.29 4.33
C GLU A 251 -17.41 3.63 3.89
N MET A 252 -16.36 3.54 3.07
CA MET A 252 -15.66 4.68 2.53
C MET A 252 -16.08 4.91 1.09
N ALA A 253 -16.29 6.18 0.74
CA ALA A 253 -16.46 6.57 -0.64
C ALA A 253 -15.19 6.27 -1.44
N MET A 254 -15.38 5.87 -2.70
CA MET A 254 -14.27 5.71 -3.65
C MET A 254 -13.54 7.05 -3.81
N PRO A 255 -12.20 7.03 -3.95
CA PRO A 255 -11.45 8.24 -4.23
C PRO A 255 -11.86 8.85 -5.58
N SER A 256 -11.73 10.16 -5.71
CA SER A 256 -11.83 10.83 -6.99
C SER A 256 -10.57 10.56 -7.82
N GLU A 257 -10.73 10.49 -9.14
CA GLU A 257 -9.58 10.38 -10.05
C GLU A 257 -8.72 11.67 -9.97
N PRO A 258 -7.41 11.55 -9.67
CA PRO A 258 -6.52 12.70 -9.62
C PRO A 258 -6.14 13.16 -11.04
N PHE A 259 -5.60 14.37 -11.15
CA PHE A 259 -4.96 14.80 -12.38
C PHE A 259 -3.66 14.01 -12.61
N LEU A 260 -3.56 13.33 -13.76
CA LEU A 260 -2.37 12.55 -14.12
C LEU A 260 -1.39 13.42 -14.93
N PRO A 261 -0.13 13.56 -14.49
CA PRO A 261 0.84 14.41 -15.18
C PRO A 261 1.42 13.79 -16.47
N PHE A 262 1.30 12.46 -16.63
CA PHE A 262 1.84 11.73 -17.78
C PHE A 262 0.82 10.75 -18.33
N TYR A 263 0.92 10.49 -19.64
CA TYR A 263 0.05 9.58 -20.36
C TYR A 263 0.88 8.61 -21.20
N PRO A 264 0.44 7.35 -21.37
CA PRO A 264 1.16 6.37 -22.17
C PRO A 264 1.24 6.79 -23.65
N HIS A 265 2.44 6.74 -24.22
CA HIS A 265 2.65 7.03 -25.64
C HIS A 265 2.57 5.74 -26.48
N GLN A 266 1.40 5.45 -27.06
CA GLN A 266 1.14 4.20 -27.81
C GLN A 266 2.19 3.88 -28.89
N PRO A 267 2.63 4.83 -29.74
CA PRO A 267 3.66 4.52 -30.75
C PRO A 267 4.99 4.06 -30.14
N THR A 268 5.37 4.57 -28.97
CA THR A 268 6.58 4.11 -28.27
C THR A 268 6.38 2.69 -27.75
N ILE A 269 5.22 2.41 -27.15
CA ILE A 269 4.88 1.07 -26.64
C ILE A 269 4.93 0.04 -27.77
N GLU A 270 4.28 0.33 -28.90
CA GLU A 270 4.27 -0.55 -30.06
C GLU A 270 5.67 -0.74 -30.64
N LYS A 271 6.45 0.34 -30.80
CA LYS A 271 7.83 0.27 -31.28
C LYS A 271 8.70 -0.64 -30.40
N ILE A 272 8.66 -0.50 -29.08
CA ILE A 272 9.45 -1.33 -28.16
C ILE A 272 8.96 -2.78 -28.19
N ARG A 273 7.64 -3.00 -28.25
CA ARG A 273 7.04 -4.34 -28.29
C ARG A 273 7.41 -5.12 -29.56
N HIS A 274 7.43 -4.46 -30.71
CA HIS A 274 7.75 -5.08 -32.01
C HIS A 274 9.24 -5.04 -32.37
N GLY A 275 9.99 -4.12 -31.76
CA GLY A 275 11.38 -3.83 -32.13
C GLY A 275 12.36 -4.96 -31.85
N GLY A 276 12.00 -5.94 -31.02
CA GLY A 276 12.88 -7.02 -30.59
C GLY A 276 14.13 -6.45 -29.92
N TRP A 277 14.18 -6.40 -28.59
CA TRP A 277 15.34 -5.85 -27.90
C TRP A 277 16.59 -6.71 -28.17
N VAL A 278 17.42 -6.30 -29.13
CA VAL A 278 18.71 -6.93 -29.46
C VAL A 278 19.81 -6.18 -28.73
N GLY A 279 20.15 -6.60 -27.51
CA GLY A 279 21.44 -6.25 -26.89
C GLY A 279 21.39 -5.78 -25.44
N ALA A 280 21.37 -6.73 -24.51
CA ALA A 280 22.51 -7.12 -23.68
C ALA A 280 22.01 -8.23 -22.76
N SER A 281 22.78 -9.29 -22.61
CA SER A 281 22.49 -10.43 -21.73
C SER A 281 22.07 -9.97 -20.33
N PHE A 282 20.76 -9.96 -20.07
CA PHE A 282 20.23 -10.00 -18.71
C PHE A 282 20.52 -11.40 -18.16
N SER A 283 21.66 -11.56 -17.51
CA SER A 283 22.00 -12.75 -16.73
C SER A 283 21.45 -12.66 -15.30
N GLY A 284 20.25 -12.09 -15.15
CA GLY A 284 19.49 -12.14 -13.90
C GLY A 284 18.44 -13.23 -14.04
N LYS A 285 18.60 -14.35 -13.35
CA LYS A 285 17.53 -15.33 -13.22
C LYS A 285 16.32 -14.62 -12.58
N ILE A 286 15.19 -14.68 -13.27
CA ILE A 286 13.85 -14.38 -12.74
C ILE A 286 13.57 -15.32 -11.55
#